data_AF-A0A3Q3XK33-F1
#
_entry.id   AF-A0A3Q3XK33-F1
#
_cell.length_a   1.000
_cell.length_b   1.000
_cell.length_c   1.000
_cell.angle_alpha   90.00
_cell.angle_beta   90.00
_cell.angle_gamma   90.00
#
_symmetry.space_group_name_H-M   'P 1'
#
loop_
_entity.id
_entity.type
_entity.pdbx_description
1 polymer ?
#
loop_
_entity_poly.entity_id
_entity_poly.type
_entity_poly.pdbx_seq_one_letter_code
_entity_poly.pdbx_strand_id
1 'polypeptide(L)'
;MAAPVPDAGEFESWLNDRLDCLEVDREVYGAYILGVLQEEETDAEKEDALQGILSAFLDEETVEDVCKQIIKQWAECRSRATAKRDSEVEAIASMMEKQAQIVVRHKEVSEESKKRKEALLAQYANVTDEEEAGEEEPTLYKNTNLEEVLNRQKQKRSQAREDAQKKKEMDKMQREKDKLTKQDRKEKEKKRTQKGERKR
;
A
#
# COMPACT_ATOMS: atom_id res chain seq x y z
N MET A 1 0.44 -9.80 2.56
CA MET A 1 1.55 -10.02 1.60
C MET A 1 2.45 -8.81 1.72
N ALA A 2 3.48 -8.88 2.55
CA ALA A 2 4.51 -7.84 2.58
C ALA A 2 5.28 -7.96 1.26
N ALA A 3 5.40 -6.86 0.51
CA ALA A 3 6.21 -6.85 -0.69
C ALA A 3 7.67 -7.11 -0.30
N PRO A 4 8.42 -7.95 -1.03
CA PRO A 4 9.85 -8.06 -0.81
C PRO A 4 10.45 -6.68 -1.05
N VAL A 5 11.24 -6.20 -0.09
CA VAL A 5 11.95 -4.93 -0.21
C VAL A 5 12.88 -5.08 -1.42
N PRO A 6 12.75 -4.25 -2.48
CA PRO A 6 13.46 -4.47 -3.74
C PRO A 6 14.99 -4.44 -3.63
N ASP A 7 15.52 -3.89 -2.53
CA ASP A 7 16.96 -3.84 -2.26
C ASP A 7 17.51 -5.10 -1.57
N ALA A 8 16.64 -5.95 -0.99
CA ALA A 8 17.07 -7.25 -0.45
C ALA A 8 17.60 -8.16 -1.57
N GLY A 9 17.11 -8.02 -2.80
CA GLY A 9 17.57 -8.81 -3.95
C GLY A 9 19.00 -8.48 -4.40
N GLU A 10 19.44 -7.22 -4.27
CA GLU A 10 20.82 -6.85 -4.61
C GLU A 10 21.81 -7.44 -3.59
N PHE A 11 21.50 -7.32 -2.30
CA PHE A 11 22.29 -7.95 -1.24
C PHE A 11 22.27 -9.48 -1.34
N GLU A 12 21.11 -10.09 -1.59
CA GLU A 12 20.96 -11.54 -1.74
C GLU A 12 21.80 -12.07 -2.90
N SER A 13 21.84 -11.37 -4.04
CA SER A 13 22.71 -11.75 -5.15
C SER A 13 24.19 -11.71 -4.77
N TRP A 14 24.62 -10.65 -4.07
CA TRP A 14 26.00 -10.52 -3.60
C TRP A 14 26.36 -11.60 -2.56
N LEU A 15 25.44 -11.89 -1.63
CA LEU A 15 25.63 -12.92 -0.62
C LEU A 15 25.76 -14.29 -1.28
N ASN A 16 24.92 -14.60 -2.27
CA ASN A 16 24.97 -15.86 -3.00
C ASN A 16 26.28 -16.02 -3.77
N ASP A 17 26.74 -14.98 -4.48
CA ASP A 17 28.04 -15.00 -5.16
C ASP A 17 29.20 -15.19 -4.17
N ARG A 18 29.10 -14.55 -2.99
CA ARG A 18 30.11 -14.68 -1.93
C ARG A 18 30.13 -16.09 -1.35
N LEU A 19 28.98 -16.71 -1.12
CA LEU A 19 28.86 -18.09 -0.64
C LEU A 19 29.39 -19.09 -1.68
N ASP A 20 29.09 -18.88 -2.97
CA ASP A 20 29.62 -19.69 -4.07
C ASP A 20 31.16 -19.62 -4.13
N CYS A 21 31.75 -18.46 -3.85
CA CYS A 21 33.22 -18.30 -3.79
C CYS A 21 33.88 -19.00 -2.59
N LEU A 22 33.09 -19.23 -1.53
CA LEU A 22 33.51 -19.91 -0.30
C LEU A 22 33.14 -21.39 -0.33
N GLU A 23 32.61 -21.89 -1.46
CA GLU A 23 32.10 -23.26 -1.64
C GLU A 23 31.00 -23.65 -0.62
N VAL A 24 30.25 -22.65 -0.13
CA VAL A 24 29.13 -22.83 0.79
C VAL A 24 27.82 -22.89 -0.02
N ASP A 25 26.95 -23.86 0.31
CA ASP A 25 25.68 -24.04 -0.39
C ASP A 25 24.72 -22.85 -0.20
N ARG A 26 24.56 -22.03 -1.24
CA ARG A 26 23.68 -20.86 -1.21
C ARG A 26 22.19 -21.20 -1.06
N GLU A 27 21.72 -22.36 -1.50
CA GLU A 27 20.30 -22.72 -1.41
C GLU A 27 19.87 -22.99 0.03
N VAL A 28 20.80 -23.49 0.84
CA VAL A 28 20.60 -23.74 2.27
C VAL A 28 20.95 -22.52 3.10
N TYR A 29 22.15 -21.95 2.89
CA TYR A 29 22.69 -20.93 3.77
C TYR A 29 22.30 -19.50 3.38
N GLY A 30 22.01 -19.22 2.11
CA GLY A 30 21.65 -17.87 1.66
C GLY A 30 20.39 -17.34 2.33
N ALA A 31 19.30 -18.11 2.29
CA ALA A 31 18.04 -17.74 2.93
C ALA A 31 18.13 -17.73 4.47
N TYR A 32 18.92 -18.64 5.04
CA TYR A 32 19.08 -18.73 6.49
C TYR A 32 19.87 -17.53 7.05
N ILE A 33 21.00 -17.18 6.42
CA ILE A 33 21.81 -16.01 6.77
C ILE A 33 21.00 -14.72 6.62
N LEU A 34 20.22 -14.59 5.54
CA LEU A 34 19.31 -13.45 5.35
C LEU A 34 18.29 -13.32 6.49
N GLY A 35 17.72 -14.44 6.94
CA GLY A 35 16.82 -14.49 8.09
C GLY A 35 17.51 -14.00 9.37
N VAL A 36 18.69 -14.55 9.68
CA VAL A 36 19.49 -14.15 10.85
C VAL A 36 19.80 -12.65 10.84
N LEU A 37 20.26 -12.11 9.71
CA LEU A 37 20.59 -10.69 9.56
C LEU A 37 19.38 -9.75 9.71
N GLN A 38 18.17 -10.27 9.51
CA GLN A 38 16.92 -9.55 9.64
C GLN A 38 16.33 -9.66 11.05
N GLU A 39 16.53 -10.79 11.74
CA GLU A 39 16.05 -11.06 13.09
C GLU A 39 16.90 -10.40 14.17
N GLU A 40 18.23 -10.44 14.03
CA GLU A 40 19.17 -9.91 15.03
C GLU A 40 19.22 -8.37 15.00
N GLU A 41 19.08 -7.74 16.16
CA GLU A 41 19.03 -6.27 16.26
C GLU A 41 20.43 -5.65 16.26
N THR A 42 21.41 -6.30 16.91
CA THR A 42 22.77 -5.77 17.02
C THR A 42 23.76 -6.45 16.07
N ASP A 43 24.82 -5.73 15.71
CA ASP A 43 25.86 -6.28 14.82
C ASP A 43 26.70 -7.36 15.53
N ALA A 44 26.82 -7.30 16.85
CA ALA A 44 27.51 -8.32 17.64
C ALA A 44 26.75 -9.66 17.61
N GLU A 45 25.42 -9.65 17.78
CA GLU A 45 24.61 -10.87 17.71
C GLU A 45 24.63 -11.48 16.29
N LYS A 46 24.60 -10.63 15.26
CA LYS A 46 24.77 -11.07 13.86
C LYS A 46 26.13 -11.73 13.65
N GLU A 47 27.19 -11.16 14.21
CA GLU A 47 28.55 -11.69 14.08
C GLU A 47 28.66 -13.06 14.75
N ASP A 48 28.15 -13.21 15.99
CA ASP A 48 28.14 -14.47 16.72
C ASP A 48 27.36 -15.57 15.97
N ALA A 49 26.17 -15.23 15.46
CA ALA A 49 25.33 -16.16 14.70
C ALA A 49 25.98 -16.56 13.37
N LEU A 50 26.52 -15.59 12.62
CA LEU A 50 27.25 -15.85 11.38
C LEU A 50 28.50 -16.70 11.61
N GLN A 51 29.24 -16.42 12.68
CA GLN A 51 30.43 -17.18 13.05
C GLN A 51 30.06 -18.62 13.40
N GLY A 52 28.95 -18.85 14.11
CA GLY A 52 28.44 -20.20 14.37
C GLY A 52 28.08 -20.99 13.10
N ILE A 53 27.60 -20.30 12.06
CA ILE A 53 27.23 -20.92 10.76
C ILE A 53 28.47 -21.19 9.91
N LEU A 54 29.32 -20.18 9.75
CA LEU A 54 30.42 -20.18 8.79
C LEU A 54 31.68 -20.88 9.33
N SER A 55 31.84 -21.00 10.65
CA SER A 55 32.97 -21.73 11.26
C SER A 55 32.96 -23.23 10.95
N ALA A 56 31.82 -23.78 10.53
CA ALA A 56 31.72 -25.15 10.06
C ALA A 56 32.41 -25.35 8.68
N PHE A 57 32.68 -24.27 7.95
CA PHE A 57 33.19 -24.29 6.57
C PHE A 57 34.52 -23.57 6.41
N LEU A 58 34.81 -22.60 7.26
CA LEU A 58 35.95 -21.68 7.16
C LEU A 58 36.81 -21.72 8.43
N ASP A 59 38.11 -21.44 8.26
CA ASP A 59 39.05 -21.32 9.36
C ASP A 59 38.78 -20.05 10.20
N GLU A 60 39.10 -20.08 11.50
CA GLU A 60 38.81 -19.01 12.47
C GLU A 60 39.26 -17.61 12.01
N GLU A 61 40.43 -17.49 11.38
CA GLU A 61 40.95 -16.20 10.87
C GLU A 61 40.13 -15.68 9.68
N THR A 62 39.69 -16.57 8.80
CA THR A 62 38.93 -16.20 7.59
C THR A 62 37.46 -15.96 7.89
N VAL A 63 36.90 -16.65 8.89
CA VAL A 63 35.48 -16.55 9.22
C VAL A 63 35.15 -15.17 9.79
N GLU A 64 36.00 -14.63 10.66
CA GLU A 64 35.78 -13.34 11.30
C GLU A 64 35.78 -12.20 10.27
N ASP A 65 36.70 -12.24 9.31
CA ASP A 65 36.77 -11.28 8.20
C ASP A 65 35.54 -11.37 7.27
N VAL A 66 35.07 -12.58 6.97
CA VAL A 66 33.87 -12.80 6.15
C VAL A 66 32.61 -12.32 6.88
N CYS A 67 32.45 -12.62 8.18
CA CYS A 67 31.33 -12.15 8.99
C CYS A 67 31.25 -10.62 8.99
N LYS A 68 32.36 -9.94 9.26
CA LYS A 68 32.45 -8.47 9.23
C LYS A 68 32.11 -7.90 7.86
N GLN A 69 32.56 -8.56 6.79
CA GLN A 69 32.25 -8.14 5.42
C GLN A 69 30.75 -8.26 5.11
N ILE A 70 30.10 -9.36 5.51
CA ILE A 70 28.66 -9.59 5.32
C ILE A 70 27.86 -8.52 6.06
N ILE A 71 28.18 -8.26 7.33
CA ILE A 71 27.51 -7.24 8.15
C ILE A 71 27.69 -5.85 7.54
N LYS A 72 28.90 -5.51 7.10
CA LYS A 72 29.19 -4.24 6.44
C LYS A 72 28.36 -4.07 5.17
N GLN A 73 28.29 -5.10 4.32
CA GLN A 73 27.50 -5.03 3.09
C GLN A 73 26.00 -4.98 3.34
N TRP A 74 25.52 -5.66 4.38
CA TRP A 74 24.14 -5.58 4.83
C TRP A 74 23.77 -4.15 5.26
N ALA A 75 24.64 -3.52 6.06
CA ALA A 75 24.46 -2.14 6.49
C ALA A 75 24.50 -1.15 5.31
N GLU A 76 25.43 -1.34 4.36
CA GLU A 76 25.54 -0.52 3.15
C GLU A 76 24.28 -0.61 2.29
N CYS A 77 23.78 -1.82 2.01
CA CYS A 77 22.53 -2.02 1.28
C CYS A 77 21.35 -1.34 2.00
N ARG A 78 21.19 -1.58 3.31
CA ARG A 78 20.12 -0.93 4.10
C ARG A 78 20.18 0.59 4.06
N SER A 79 21.38 1.18 4.18
CA SER A 79 21.57 2.63 4.14
C SER A 79 21.24 3.23 2.76
N ARG A 80 21.59 2.51 1.69
CA ARG A 80 21.26 2.90 0.32
C ARG A 80 19.76 2.78 0.06
N ALA A 81 19.11 1.77 0.62
CA ALA A 81 17.65 1.63 0.55
C ALA A 81 16.93 2.77 1.29
N THR A 82 17.41 3.21 2.46
CA THR A 82 16.84 4.36 3.16
C THR A 82 17.07 5.65 2.39
N ALA A 83 18.27 5.88 1.85
CA ALA A 83 18.57 7.08 1.05
C ALA A 83 17.69 7.18 -0.20
N LYS A 84 17.44 6.06 -0.90
CA LYS A 84 16.51 6.02 -2.04
C LYS A 84 15.08 6.39 -1.61
N ARG A 85 14.57 5.83 -0.50
CA ARG A 85 13.23 6.16 0.02
C ARG A 85 13.11 7.61 0.45
N ASP A 86 14.11 8.16 1.13
CA ASP A 86 14.09 9.56 1.58
C ASP A 86 14.04 10.52 0.39
N SER A 87 14.79 10.23 -0.68
CA SER A 87 14.73 11.02 -1.92
C SER A 87 13.37 10.98 -2.62
N GLU A 88 12.69 9.83 -2.59
CA GLU A 88 11.34 9.67 -3.17
C GLU A 88 10.30 10.42 -2.34
N VAL A 89 10.38 10.34 -1.01
CA VAL A 89 9.51 11.07 -0.09
C VAL A 89 9.70 12.58 -0.24
N GLU A 90 10.93 13.06 -0.40
CA GLU A 90 11.23 14.47 -0.64
C GLU A 90 10.67 14.96 -1.99
N ALA A 91 10.76 14.13 -3.04
CA ALA A 91 10.15 14.43 -4.33
C ALA A 91 8.62 14.52 -4.25
N ILE A 92 7.97 13.60 -3.52
CA ILE A 92 6.52 13.62 -3.27
C ILE A 92 6.13 14.87 -2.48
N ALA A 93 6.88 15.22 -1.43
CA ALA A 93 6.64 16.42 -0.64
C ALA A 93 6.74 17.68 -1.51
N SER A 94 7.76 17.80 -2.37
CA SER A 94 7.91 18.91 -3.32
C SER A 94 6.75 18.98 -4.33
N MET A 95 6.25 17.85 -4.81
CA MET A 95 5.08 17.81 -5.70
C MET A 95 3.80 18.24 -4.98
N MET A 96 3.58 17.78 -3.74
CA MET A 96 2.44 18.19 -2.92
C MET A 96 2.46 19.67 -2.59
N GLU A 97 3.63 20.23 -2.24
CA GLU A 97 3.79 21.66 -1.98
C GLU A 97 3.45 22.51 -3.23
N LYS A 98 3.95 22.10 -4.41
CA LYS A 98 3.61 22.75 -5.69
C LYS A 98 2.11 22.70 -5.98
N GLN A 99 1.44 21.58 -5.68
CA GLN A 99 -0.01 21.45 -5.86
C GLN A 99 -0.81 22.26 -4.82
N ALA A 100 -0.34 22.34 -3.57
CA ALA A 100 -0.98 23.12 -2.51
C ALA A 100 -0.87 24.64 -2.75
N GLN A 101 0.25 25.11 -3.30
CA GLN A 101 0.47 26.53 -3.61
C GLN A 101 -0.40 27.04 -4.77
N ILE A 102 -0.91 26.14 -5.63
CA ILE A 102 -1.80 26.48 -6.76
C ILE A 102 -3.27 26.66 -6.31
N VAL A 103 -3.68 26.16 -5.13
CA VAL A 103 -5.09 26.15 -4.70
C VAL A 103 -5.46 27.29 -3.72
N VAL A 104 -4.49 28.03 -3.17
CA VAL A 104 -4.78 29.18 -2.30
C VAL A 104 -4.07 30.43 -2.79
N ARG A 105 -4.42 30.91 -3.99
CA ARG A 105 -4.37 32.35 -4.22
C ARG A 105 -5.59 32.96 -3.53
N HIS A 106 -5.41 33.50 -2.32
CA HIS A 106 -6.39 34.41 -1.74
C HIS A 106 -6.56 35.57 -2.72
N LYS A 107 -7.66 35.54 -3.49
CA LYS A 107 -8.10 36.68 -4.29
C LYS A 107 -8.43 37.78 -3.29
N GLU A 108 -7.66 38.86 -3.29
CA GLU A 108 -7.98 40.05 -2.50
C GLU A 108 -9.36 40.55 -2.94
N VAL A 109 -10.33 40.33 -2.06
CA VAL A 109 -11.71 40.73 -2.29
C VAL A 109 -11.79 42.23 -2.07
N SER A 110 -11.71 43.00 -3.15
CA SER A 110 -11.91 44.46 -3.17
C SER A 110 -13.21 44.84 -2.46
N GLU A 111 -13.19 45.94 -1.71
CA GLU A 111 -14.31 46.38 -0.84
C GLU A 111 -15.65 46.48 -1.56
N GLU A 112 -15.64 46.76 -2.86
CA GLU A 112 -16.83 46.82 -3.69
C GLU A 112 -17.56 45.46 -3.77
N SER A 113 -16.81 44.36 -3.78
CA SER A 113 -17.38 43.00 -3.80
C SER A 113 -17.88 42.55 -2.43
N LYS A 114 -17.34 43.09 -1.33
CA LYS A 114 -17.90 42.90 0.02
C LYS A 114 -19.25 43.61 0.15
N LYS A 115 -19.34 44.87 -0.28
CA LYS A 115 -20.60 45.62 -0.28
C LYS A 115 -21.68 44.98 -1.14
N ARG A 116 -21.32 44.45 -2.32
CA ARG A 116 -22.27 43.69 -3.16
C ARG A 116 -22.75 42.42 -2.47
N LYS A 117 -21.87 41.68 -1.78
CA LYS A 117 -22.25 40.46 -1.05
C LYS A 117 -23.15 40.76 0.15
N GLU A 118 -22.88 41.85 0.87
CA GLU A 118 -23.68 42.31 2.00
C GLU A 118 -25.05 42.81 1.57
N ALA A 119 -25.13 43.58 0.48
CA ALA A 119 -26.41 44.00 -0.10
C ALA A 119 -27.26 42.82 -0.57
N LEU A 120 -26.63 41.78 -1.14
CA LEU A 120 -27.31 40.55 -1.53
C LEU A 120 -27.82 39.78 -0.29
N LEU A 121 -27.00 39.65 0.76
CA LEU A 121 -27.40 39.04 2.03
C LEU A 121 -28.56 39.79 2.70
N ALA A 122 -28.57 41.13 2.63
CA ALA A 122 -29.67 41.96 3.13
C ALA A 122 -30.96 41.76 2.32
N GLN A 123 -30.86 41.58 0.99
CA GLN A 123 -32.01 41.21 0.16
C GLN A 123 -32.62 39.87 0.57
N TYR A 124 -31.81 38.88 0.95
CA TYR A 124 -32.31 37.58 1.42
C TYR A 124 -32.79 37.62 2.89
N ALA A 125 -32.24 38.51 3.72
CA ALA A 125 -32.71 38.70 5.09
C ALA A 125 -34.15 39.25 5.15
N ASN A 126 -34.59 39.98 4.12
CA ASN A 126 -35.96 40.48 4.00
C ASN A 126 -36.99 39.46 3.48
N VAL A 127 -36.63 38.20 3.21
CA VAL A 127 -37.55 37.19 2.61
C VAL A 127 -38.17 36.26 3.66
N THR A 128 -38.30 36.67 4.93
CA THR A 128 -38.97 35.81 5.93
C THR A 128 -40.22 36.40 6.58
N ASP A 129 -40.72 37.58 6.20
CA ASP A 129 -41.97 38.06 6.82
C ASP A 129 -42.81 39.08 6.04
N GLU A 130 -42.98 38.96 4.72
CA GLU A 130 -44.15 39.62 4.07
C GLU A 130 -44.44 39.06 2.66
N GLU A 131 -45.71 38.70 2.44
CA GLU A 131 -46.28 38.28 1.16
C GLU A 131 -46.30 39.44 0.14
N GLU A 132 -46.17 39.15 -1.16
CA GLU A 132 -47.08 39.58 -2.26
C GLU A 132 -46.41 39.42 -3.65
N ALA A 133 -47.25 39.23 -4.66
CA ALA A 133 -47.03 38.70 -6.01
C ALA A 133 -46.13 39.53 -6.97
N GLY A 134 -45.60 38.88 -8.02
CA GLY A 134 -45.07 39.58 -9.20
C GLY A 134 -44.20 38.77 -10.16
N GLU A 135 -44.82 38.25 -11.22
CA GLU A 135 -44.44 38.08 -12.64
C GLU A 135 -42.99 37.75 -13.14
N GLU A 136 -42.96 37.27 -14.39
CA GLU A 136 -42.01 36.37 -15.06
C GLU A 136 -40.70 36.99 -15.65
N GLU A 137 -39.74 36.08 -15.92
CA GLU A 137 -38.68 36.07 -16.96
C GLU A 137 -37.34 36.82 -16.73
N PRO A 138 -36.18 36.39 -17.31
CA PRO A 138 -35.93 35.27 -18.23
C PRO A 138 -34.97 34.19 -17.69
N THR A 139 -35.11 32.97 -18.22
CA THR A 139 -34.28 31.80 -17.94
C THR A 139 -32.85 31.95 -18.51
N LEU A 140 -31.99 32.67 -17.79
CA LEU A 140 -30.54 32.64 -18.01
C LEU A 140 -30.05 31.22 -17.73
N TYR A 141 -29.74 30.49 -18.82
CA TYR A 141 -29.19 29.14 -18.85
C TYR A 141 -28.43 28.77 -17.57
N LYS A 142 -28.99 27.82 -16.81
CA LYS A 142 -28.40 27.35 -15.55
C LYS A 142 -26.99 26.86 -15.83
N ASN A 143 -26.02 27.33 -15.06
CA ASN A 143 -24.64 26.88 -15.15
C ASN A 143 -24.55 25.41 -14.71
N THR A 144 -24.63 24.51 -15.69
CA THR A 144 -24.57 23.06 -15.50
C THR A 144 -23.22 22.58 -14.99
N ASN A 145 -22.16 23.39 -15.05
CA ASN A 145 -20.82 22.97 -14.65
C ASN A 145 -20.73 22.72 -13.14
N LEU A 146 -21.42 23.53 -12.31
CA LEU A 146 -21.46 23.31 -10.87
C LEU A 146 -22.22 22.03 -10.53
N GLU A 147 -23.38 21.83 -11.16
CA GLU A 147 -24.22 20.65 -11.00
C GLU A 147 -23.52 19.37 -11.50
N GLU A 148 -22.79 19.47 -12.61
CA GLU A 148 -22.02 18.39 -13.21
C GLU A 148 -20.82 17.99 -12.32
N VAL A 149 -20.11 18.94 -11.73
CA VAL A 149 -19.01 18.66 -10.78
C VAL A 149 -19.55 17.94 -9.54
N LEU A 150 -20.66 18.43 -8.97
CA LEU A 150 -21.31 17.80 -7.81
C LEU A 150 -21.83 16.39 -8.15
N ASN A 151 -22.46 16.22 -9.31
CA ASN A 151 -22.94 14.92 -9.78
C ASN A 151 -21.79 13.95 -10.05
N ARG A 152 -20.68 14.41 -10.64
CA ARG A 152 -19.49 13.60 -10.89
C ARG A 152 -18.83 13.15 -9.58
N GLN A 153 -18.76 14.02 -8.57
CA GLN A 153 -18.26 13.65 -7.25
C GLN A 153 -19.19 12.64 -6.55
N LYS A 154 -20.51 12.84 -6.64
CA LYS A 154 -21.52 11.92 -6.09
C LYS A 154 -21.47 10.55 -6.76
N GLN A 155 -21.32 10.49 -8.08
CA GLN A 155 -21.15 9.24 -8.84
C GLN A 155 -19.88 8.51 -8.44
N LYS A 156 -18.74 9.19 -8.32
CA LYS A 156 -17.49 8.57 -7.82
C LYS A 156 -17.67 7.95 -6.45
N ARG A 157 -18.37 8.64 -5.54
CA ARG A 157 -18.66 8.11 -4.20
C ARG A 157 -19.62 6.92 -4.24
N SER A 158 -20.60 6.90 -5.16
CA SER A 158 -21.51 5.76 -5.35
C SER A 158 -20.77 4.54 -5.91
N GLN A 159 -19.96 4.74 -6.96
CA GLN A 159 -19.14 3.68 -7.57
C GLN A 159 -18.20 3.04 -6.55
N ALA A 160 -17.50 3.84 -5.73
CA ALA A 160 -16.64 3.30 -4.68
C ALA A 160 -17.39 2.45 -3.65
N ARG A 161 -18.65 2.80 -3.33
CA ARG A 161 -19.50 2.01 -2.43
C ARG A 161 -19.97 0.71 -3.09
N GLU A 162 -20.38 0.78 -4.36
CA GLU A 162 -20.79 -0.39 -5.13
C GLU A 162 -19.65 -1.38 -5.34
N ASP A 163 -18.45 -0.91 -5.66
CA ASP A 163 -17.27 -1.76 -5.86
C ASP A 163 -16.84 -2.45 -4.56
N ALA A 164 -16.93 -1.74 -3.43
CA ALA A 164 -16.69 -2.33 -2.11
C ALA A 164 -17.73 -3.41 -1.77
N GLN A 165 -19.01 -3.17 -2.08
CA GLN A 165 -20.09 -4.15 -1.88
C GLN A 165 -19.90 -5.37 -2.80
N LYS A 166 -19.65 -5.16 -4.09
CA LYS A 166 -19.37 -6.22 -5.07
C LYS A 166 -18.18 -7.07 -4.64
N LYS A 167 -17.08 -6.45 -4.18
CA LYS A 167 -15.93 -7.20 -3.67
C LYS A 167 -16.29 -8.08 -2.47
N LYS A 168 -17.08 -7.53 -1.53
CA LYS A 168 -17.57 -8.28 -0.36
C LYS A 168 -18.48 -9.45 -0.76
N GLU A 169 -19.34 -9.26 -1.75
CA GLU A 169 -20.22 -10.31 -2.28
C GLU A 169 -19.44 -11.39 -3.03
N MET A 170 -18.46 -11.01 -3.85
CA MET A 170 -17.57 -11.94 -4.55
C MET A 170 -16.77 -12.79 -3.56
N ASP A 171 -16.20 -12.18 -2.51
CA ASP A 171 -15.50 -12.90 -1.45
C ASP A 171 -16.44 -13.88 -0.70
N LYS A 172 -17.70 -13.49 -0.48
CA LYS A 172 -18.70 -14.36 0.14
C LYS A 172 -19.05 -15.55 -0.76
N MET A 173 -19.31 -15.31 -2.04
CA MET A 173 -19.61 -16.35 -3.03
C MET A 173 -18.45 -17.33 -3.19
N GLN A 174 -17.21 -16.84 -3.19
CA GLN A 174 -16.03 -17.70 -3.27
C GLN A 174 -15.90 -18.60 -2.03
N ARG A 175 -16.13 -18.06 -0.83
CA ARG A 175 -16.14 -18.86 0.42
C ARG A 175 -17.24 -19.93 0.41
N GLU A 176 -18.42 -19.61 -0.10
CA GLU A 176 -19.52 -20.59 -0.21
C GLU A 176 -19.20 -21.69 -1.23
N LYS A 177 -18.62 -21.33 -2.38
CA LYS A 177 -18.15 -22.27 -3.39
C LYS A 177 -17.09 -23.22 -2.83
N ASP A 178 -16.13 -22.70 -2.06
CA ASP A 178 -15.09 -23.52 -1.43
C ASP A 178 -15.65 -24.45 -0.35
N LYS A 179 -16.68 -24.02 0.39
CA LYS A 179 -17.40 -24.88 1.35
C LYS A 179 -18.15 -26.01 0.64
N LEU A 180 -18.86 -25.71 -0.44
CA LEU A 180 -19.64 -26.69 -1.19
C LEU A 180 -18.73 -27.74 -1.85
N THR A 181 -17.63 -27.32 -2.47
CA THR A 181 -16.65 -28.25 -3.06
C THR A 181 -16.00 -29.16 -2.02
N LYS A 182 -15.74 -28.68 -0.81
CA LYS A 182 -15.27 -29.52 0.31
C LYS A 182 -16.33 -30.52 0.76
N GLN A 183 -17.60 -30.12 0.85
CA GLN A 183 -18.69 -31.03 1.18
C GLN A 183 -18.90 -32.10 0.09
N ASP A 184 -18.91 -31.72 -1.19
CA ASP A 184 -19.06 -32.65 -2.32
C ASP A 184 -17.91 -33.67 -2.37
N ARG A 185 -16.66 -33.25 -2.10
CA ARG A 185 -15.52 -34.18 -1.96
C ARG A 185 -15.74 -35.18 -0.82
N LYS A 186 -16.15 -34.70 0.36
CA LYS A 186 -16.45 -35.56 1.52
C LYS A 186 -17.60 -36.54 1.23
N GLU A 187 -18.65 -36.11 0.54
CA GLU A 187 -19.76 -36.98 0.16
C GLU A 187 -19.38 -38.00 -0.91
N LYS A 188 -18.62 -37.59 -1.93
CA LYS A 188 -18.09 -38.51 -2.95
C LYS A 188 -17.20 -39.58 -2.33
N GLU A 189 -16.37 -39.21 -1.37
CA GLU A 189 -15.54 -40.14 -0.61
C GLU A 189 -16.40 -41.12 0.22
N LYS A 190 -17.38 -40.61 0.98
CA LYS A 190 -18.34 -41.45 1.72
C LYS A 190 -19.13 -42.41 0.81
N LYS A 191 -19.57 -41.95 -0.36
CA LYS A 191 -20.27 -42.80 -1.35
C LYS A 191 -19.33 -43.86 -1.95
N ARG A 192 -18.04 -43.56 -2.11
CA ARG A 192 -17.03 -44.51 -2.60
C ARG A 192 -16.73 -45.59 -1.58
N THR A 193 -16.60 -45.27 -0.29
CA THR A 193 -16.35 -46.25 0.76
C THR A 193 -17.56 -47.15 1.02
N GLN A 194 -18.78 -46.59 1.04
CA GLN A 194 -20.02 -47.36 1.26
C GLN A 194 -20.35 -48.33 0.10
N LYS A 195 -19.99 -48.00 -1.14
CA LYS A 195 -20.09 -48.92 -2.29
C LYS A 195 -19.07 -50.07 -2.23
N GLY A 196 -17.95 -49.88 -1.53
CA GLY A 196 -16.93 -50.92 -1.33
C GLY A 196 -17.38 -52.01 -0.35
N GLU A 197 -18.10 -51.63 0.69
CA GLU A 197 -18.64 -52.58 1.69
C GLU A 197 -19.86 -53.36 1.18
N ARG A 198 -20.74 -52.75 0.36
CA ARG A 198 -21.87 -53.47 -0.26
C ARG A 198 -21.47 -54.47 -1.36
N LYS A 199 -20.22 -54.42 -1.83
CA LYS A 199 -19.70 -55.31 -2.88
C LYS A 199 -18.86 -56.47 -2.32
N ARG A 200 -18.60 -56.48 -1.00
CA ARG A 200 -17.97 -57.60 -0.30
C ARG A 200 -19.02 -58.49 0.35
#